data_AF-A0A7C2HT57-F1
#
_entry.id   AF-A0A7C2HT57-F1
#
_cell.length_a   1.000
_cell.length_b   1.000
_cell.length_c   1.000
_cell.angle_alpha   90.00
_cell.angle_beta   90.00
_cell.angle_gamma   90.00
#
_symmetry.space_group_name_H-M   'P 1'
#
loop_
_entity.id
_entity.type
_entity.pdbx_description
1 polymer ?
#
loop_
_entity_poly.entity_id
_entity_poly.type
_entity_poly.pdbx_seq_one_letter_code
_entity_poly.pdbx_strand_id
1 'polypeptide(L)'
;MMELLRDPLWQFIGAVLALLALPTGFWIYLLQRARKEIAYGVLSSRRLISLSSDLRDRVVITLDGKSVEDVHLLIVGIKNSGNVPILESDFLYSPSIRAEN
;
A
#
# COMPACT_ATOMS: atom_id res chain seq x y z
N MET A 1 33.16 -39.03 -10.69
CA MET A 1 33.01 -37.75 -9.96
C MET A 1 33.92 -36.66 -10.52
N MET A 2 35.25 -36.86 -10.57
CA MET A 2 36.20 -35.86 -11.11
C MET A 2 36.09 -35.60 -12.62
N GLU A 3 35.60 -36.59 -13.38
CA GLU A 3 35.31 -36.46 -14.82
C GLU A 3 34.24 -35.37 -15.10
N LEU A 4 33.22 -35.25 -14.24
CA LEU A 4 32.11 -34.30 -14.42
C LEU A 4 32.56 -32.83 -14.29
N LEU A 5 33.53 -32.56 -13.42
CA LEU A 5 34.08 -31.20 -13.20
C LEU A 5 35.11 -30.80 -14.27
N ARG A 6 35.61 -31.76 -15.05
CA ARG A 6 36.50 -31.53 -16.19
C ARG A 6 35.77 -31.35 -17.51
N ASP A 7 34.49 -31.69 -17.56
CA ASP A 7 33.66 -31.48 -18.73
C ASP A 7 33.52 -29.97 -18.99
N PRO A 8 33.96 -29.48 -20.17
CA PRO A 8 33.85 -28.07 -20.55
C PRO A 8 32.42 -27.51 -20.44
N LEU A 9 31.39 -28.34 -20.67
CA LEU A 9 29.99 -27.93 -20.54
C LEU A 9 29.64 -27.61 -19.08
N TRP A 10 30.05 -28.47 -18.14
CA TRP A 10 29.78 -28.26 -16.72
C TRP A 10 30.57 -27.09 -16.15
N GLN A 11 31.80 -26.86 -16.62
CA GLN A 11 32.58 -25.68 -16.27
C GLN A 11 31.93 -24.39 -16.76
N PHE A 12 31.40 -24.39 -17.99
CA PHE A 12 30.67 -23.24 -18.53
C PHE A 12 29.40 -22.94 -17.74
N ILE A 13 28.59 -23.97 -17.45
CA ILE A 13 27.39 -23.83 -16.61
C ILE A 13 27.78 -23.30 -15.22
N GLY A 14 28.82 -23.84 -14.59
CA GLY A 14 29.30 -23.39 -13.30
C GLY A 14 29.75 -21.92 -13.29
N ALA A 15 30.46 -21.49 -14.33
CA ALA A 15 30.90 -20.09 -14.48
C ALA A 15 29.71 -19.13 -14.65
N VAL A 16 28.72 -19.51 -15.46
CA VAL A 16 27.49 -18.71 -15.62
C VAL A 16 26.71 -18.62 -14.32
N LEU A 17 26.56 -19.73 -13.59
CA LEU A 17 25.89 -19.74 -12.28
C LEU A 17 26.64 -18.88 -11.25
N ALA A 18 27.97 -18.97 -11.20
CA ALA A 18 28.78 -18.14 -10.32
C ALA A 18 28.62 -16.64 -10.63
N LEU A 19 28.57 -16.28 -11.92
CA LEU A 19 28.34 -14.90 -12.37
C LEU A 19 26.95 -14.39 -11.95
N LEU A 20 25.93 -15.25 -12.01
CA LEU A 20 24.56 -14.88 -11.64
C LEU A 20 24.32 -14.90 -10.12
N ALA A 21 25.12 -15.62 -9.34
CA ALA A 21 24.92 -15.76 -7.90
C ALA A 21 24.97 -14.42 -7.14
N LEU A 22 25.90 -13.53 -7.50
CA LEU A 22 26.03 -12.23 -6.82
C LEU A 22 24.88 -11.26 -7.16
N PRO A 23 24.52 -11.02 -8.44
CA PRO A 23 23.38 -10.18 -8.78
C PRO A 23 22.06 -10.70 -8.22
N THR A 24 21.84 -12.02 -8.22
CA THR A 24 20.62 -12.62 -7.68
C THR A 24 20.48 -12.38 -6.18
N GLY A 25 21.56 -12.56 -5.42
CA GLY A 25 21.56 -12.24 -3.98
C GLY A 25 21.22 -10.77 -3.70
N PHE A 26 21.80 -9.85 -4.45
CA PHE A 26 21.50 -8.42 -4.33
C PHE A 26 20.05 -8.09 -4.70
N TRP A 27 19.54 -8.70 -5.77
CA TRP A 27 18.14 -8.52 -6.19
C TRP A 27 17.15 -9.03 -5.15
N ILE A 28 17.42 -10.20 -4.57
CA ILE A 28 16.63 -10.77 -3.48
C ILE A 28 16.64 -9.83 -2.27
N TYR A 29 17.79 -9.28 -1.90
CA TYR A 29 17.89 -8.32 -0.80
C TYR A 29 17.02 -7.08 -1.04
N LEU A 30 17.03 -6.52 -2.26
CA LEU A 30 16.19 -5.37 -2.60
C LEU A 30 14.69 -5.71 -2.55
N LEU A 31 14.30 -6.89 -3.01
CA LEU A 31 12.91 -7.35 -2.96
C LEU A 31 12.43 -7.65 -1.54
N GLN A 32 13.31 -8.16 -0.68
CA GLN A 32 13.00 -8.50 0.72
C GLN A 32 13.16 -7.32 1.68
N ARG A 33 13.65 -6.18 1.20
CA ARG A 33 13.81 -4.99 2.03
C ARG A 33 12.47 -4.63 2.68
N ALA A 34 12.48 -4.56 4.01
CA ALA A 34 11.29 -4.20 4.78
C ALA A 34 10.77 -2.83 4.34
N ARG A 35 9.51 -2.79 3.93
CA ARG A 35 8.77 -1.62 3.47
C ARG A 35 7.45 -1.57 4.22
N LYS A 36 7.30 -0.56 5.09
CA LYS A 36 6.02 -0.15 5.66
C LYS A 36 5.37 0.82 4.69
N GLU A 37 4.19 0.49 4.18
CA GLU A 37 3.50 1.32 3.20
C GLU A 37 1.99 1.19 3.39
N ILE A 38 1.27 2.32 3.39
CA ILE A 38 -0.19 2.35 3.41
C ILE A 38 -0.66 2.91 2.08
N ALA A 39 -1.56 2.16 1.44
CA ALA A 39 -2.35 2.66 0.34
C ALA A 39 -3.76 2.96 0.84
N TYR A 40 -4.30 4.11 0.45
CA TYR A 40 -5.69 4.47 0.69
C TYR A 40 -6.36 4.86 -0.63
N GLY A 41 -7.68 4.71 -0.68
CA GLY A 41 -8.45 5.10 -1.86
C GLY A 41 -9.95 5.06 -1.61
N VAL A 42 -10.69 5.78 -2.44
CA VAL A 42 -12.15 5.75 -2.42
C VAL A 42 -12.60 4.48 -3.14
N LEU A 43 -13.16 3.53 -2.38
CA LEU A 43 -13.73 2.29 -2.91
C LEU A 43 -15.13 2.53 -3.50
N SER A 44 -15.89 3.46 -2.92
CA SER A 44 -17.21 3.83 -3.44
C SER A 44 -17.57 5.26 -3.06
N SER A 45 -18.19 5.96 -3.98
CA SER A 45 -18.88 7.22 -3.71
C SER A 45 -20.27 7.11 -4.31
N ARG A 46 -21.30 7.02 -3.46
CA ARG A 46 -22.70 6.93 -3.89
C ARG A 46 -23.51 8.03 -3.24
N ARG A 47 -24.26 8.77 -4.05
CA ARG A 47 -25.29 9.69 -3.53
C ARG A 47 -26.42 8.83 -2.95
N LEU A 48 -26.71 8.98 -1.67
CA LEU A 48 -27.76 8.22 -0.99
C LEU A 48 -29.13 8.81 -1.28
N ILE A 49 -29.23 10.13 -1.23
CA ILE A 49 -30.47 10.85 -1.50
C ILE A 49 -30.11 12.10 -2.32
N SER A 50 -30.81 12.25 -3.45
CA SER A 50 -30.87 13.50 -4.21
C SER A 50 -32.27 14.05 -4.01
N LEU A 51 -32.42 15.12 -3.24
CA LEU A 51 -33.70 15.82 -3.14
C LEU A 51 -33.97 16.51 -4.49
N SER A 52 -34.76 15.85 -5.35
CA SER A 52 -35.35 16.49 -6.52
C SER A 52 -36.24 17.66 -6.07
N SER A 53 -36.44 18.64 -6.95
CA SER A 53 -37.22 19.86 -6.68
C SER A 53 -38.52 19.57 -5.93
N ASP A 54 -39.23 18.51 -6.32
CA ASP A 54 -40.57 18.20 -5.83
C ASP A 54 -40.58 17.60 -4.41
N LEU A 55 -39.44 17.07 -3.95
CA LEU A 55 -39.28 16.51 -2.60
C LEU A 55 -38.65 17.51 -1.61
N ARG A 56 -37.96 18.55 -2.11
CA ARG A 56 -37.33 19.59 -1.27
C ARG A 56 -38.34 20.31 -0.38
N ASP A 57 -39.57 20.51 -0.85
CA ASP A 57 -40.61 21.23 -0.12
C ASP A 57 -41.31 20.36 0.95
N ARG A 58 -41.05 19.04 0.95
CA ARG A 58 -41.77 18.07 1.80
C ARG A 58 -40.86 17.34 2.77
N VAL A 59 -39.57 17.27 2.48
CA VAL A 59 -38.60 16.47 3.24
C VAL A 59 -37.33 17.29 3.46
N VAL A 60 -36.95 17.49 4.72
CA VAL A 60 -35.70 18.14 5.12
C VAL A 60 -34.82 17.12 5.84
N ILE A 61 -33.60 16.96 5.35
CA ILE A 61 -32.56 16.19 6.05
C ILE A 61 -31.74 17.19 6.85
N THR A 62 -31.52 16.92 8.14
CA THR A 62 -30.72 17.79 9.00
C THR A 62 -29.55 17.03 9.61
N LEU A 63 -28.42 17.73 9.74
CA LEU A 63 -27.24 17.29 10.48
C LEU A 63 -26.85 18.43 11.42
N ASP A 64 -26.78 18.17 12.73
CA ASP A 64 -26.50 19.17 13.77
C ASP A 64 -27.37 20.44 13.67
N GLY A 65 -28.65 20.25 13.35
CA GLY A 65 -29.62 21.34 13.19
C GLY A 65 -29.49 22.14 11.88
N LYS A 66 -28.55 21.79 11.01
CA LYS A 66 -28.36 22.42 9.69
C LYS A 66 -28.97 21.55 8.60
N SER A 67 -29.72 22.16 7.68
CA SER A 67 -30.27 21.47 6.51
C SER A 67 -29.13 21.01 5.60
N VAL A 68 -29.19 19.76 5.14
CA VAL A 68 -28.25 19.18 4.18
C VAL A 68 -29.02 18.72 2.94
N GLU A 69 -28.61 19.20 1.77
CA GLU A 69 -29.30 18.90 0.51
C GLU A 69 -28.77 17.63 -0.17
N ASP A 70 -27.50 17.30 0.10
CA ASP A 70 -26.76 16.26 -0.60
C ASP A 70 -26.07 15.31 0.37
N VAL A 71 -26.62 14.10 0.46
CA VAL A 71 -26.07 13.05 1.30
C VAL A 71 -25.34 12.04 0.41
N HIS A 72 -24.05 11.88 0.67
CA HIS A 72 -23.20 10.93 -0.01
C HIS A 72 -22.66 9.89 0.98
N LEU A 73 -22.66 8.63 0.55
CA LEU A 73 -21.93 7.54 1.18
C LEU A 73 -20.57 7.40 0.50
N LEU A 74 -19.52 7.69 1.25
CA LEU A 74 -18.13 7.47 0.85
C LEU A 74 -17.60 6.25 1.58
N ILE A 75 -17.16 5.24 0.83
CA ILE A 75 -16.44 4.09 1.36
C ILE A 75 -14.97 4.29 1.02
N VAL A 76 -14.14 4.49 2.03
CA VAL A 76 -12.69 4.62 1.90
C VAL A 76 -12.04 3.33 2.37
N GLY A 77 -11.18 2.78 1.52
CA GLY A 77 -10.37 1.62 1.84
C GLY A 77 -8.99 2.06 2.26
N ILE A 78 -8.50 1.49 3.36
CA ILE A 78 -7.11 1.63 3.80
C ILE A 78 -6.53 0.22 3.86
N LYS A 79 -5.37 0.02 3.25
CA LYS A 79 -4.67 -1.26 3.29
C LYS A 79 -3.18 -1.08 3.52
N ASN A 80 -2.56 -2.06 4.17
CA ASN A 80 -1.11 -2.21 4.16
C ASN A 80 -0.69 -2.67 2.76
N SER A 81 -0.01 -1.81 2.00
CA SER A 81 0.59 -2.14 0.70
C SER A 81 2.06 -2.57 0.82
N GLY A 82 2.64 -2.49 2.02
CA GLY A 82 3.99 -2.91 2.33
C GLY A 82 4.15 -4.42 2.55
N ASN A 83 5.38 -4.86 2.79
CA ASN A 83 5.72 -6.26 3.06
C ASN A 83 5.95 -6.55 4.55
N VAL A 84 5.75 -5.56 5.43
CA VAL A 84 5.81 -5.73 6.88
C VAL A 84 4.57 -5.16 7.56
N PRO A 85 4.13 -5.73 8.70
CA PRO A 85 3.01 -5.20 9.47
C PRO A 85 3.26 -3.77 9.94
N ILE A 86 2.17 -3.02 10.06
CA ILE A 86 2.16 -1.68 10.64
C ILE A 86 1.46 -1.79 11.99
N LEU A 87 2.16 -1.44 13.05
CA LEU A 87 1.71 -1.59 14.44
C LEU A 87 1.20 -0.24 14.97
N GLU A 88 0.38 -0.26 16.02
CA GLU A 88 -0.12 0.98 16.64
C GLU A 88 1.00 1.92 17.09
N SER A 89 2.14 1.35 17.51
CA SER A 89 3.35 2.10 17.87
C SER A 89 3.90 2.96 16.72
N ASP A 90 3.60 2.63 15.46
CA ASP A 90 4.07 3.38 14.29
C ASP A 90 3.34 4.73 14.12
N PHE A 91 2.18 4.91 14.76
CA PHE A 91 1.38 6.14 14.65
C PHE A 91 1.21 6.90 15.97
N LEU A 92 1.30 6.21 17.10
CA LEU A 92 1.12 6.84 18.42
C LEU A 92 2.36 7.60 18.88
N TYR A 93 3.54 7.33 18.30
CA TYR A 93 4.76 8.07 18.59
C TYR A 93 4.91 9.24 17.61
N SER A 94 4.50 10.44 18.03
CA SER A 94 4.89 11.68 17.34
C SER A 94 6.35 12.00 17.76
N PRO A 95 7.35 11.87 16.87
CA PRO A 95 8.67 12.38 17.20
C PRO A 95 8.56 13.89 17.38
N SER A 96 8.93 14.40 18.56
CA SER A 96 9.06 15.83 18.81
C SER A 96 9.97 16.41 17.74
N ILE A 97 9.41 17.17 16.80
CA ILE A 97 10.19 17.91 15.82
C ILE A 97 10.94 18.98 16.59
N ARG A 98 12.24 18.76 16.81
CA ARG A 98 13.13 19.78 17.38
C ARG A 98 13.45 20.76 16.27
N ALA A 99 12.78 21.91 16.28
CA ALA A 99 13.20 23.03 15.45
C ALA A 99 14.54 23.54 16.00
N GLU A 100 15.61 23.36 15.21
CA GLU A 100 16.86 24.09 15.43
C GLU A 100 16.68 25.52 14.89
N ASN A 101 16.97 26.49 15.74
CA ASN A 101 17.05 27.93 15.43
C ASN A 101 18.48 28.28 15.00
#